data_AF-A0A2V8FV96-F1
#
_entry.id   AF-A0A2V8FV96-F1
#
_cell.length_a   1.000
_cell.length_b   1.000
_cell.length_c   1.000
_cell.angle_alpha   90.00
_cell.angle_beta   90.00
_cell.angle_gamma   90.00
#
_symmetry.space_group_name_H-M   'P 1'
#
loop_
_entity.id
_entity.type
_entity.pdbx_description
1 polymer ?
#
loop_
_entity_poly.entity_id
_entity_poly.type
_entity_poly.pdbx_seq_one_letter_code
_entity_poly.pdbx_strand_id
1 'polypeptide(L)'
;MKTMSWLYAGAVAIGIALLLSASQASIHAGQPAGGTVAIDADDIGGLVSSANGPEAGVWVIAETKDLPTKFVKIVVTDDRGRYLLPDLPRASYNVWVRGYGLVDSPKVQATPGKAMNLTAVVAPNPRAAAEYYPAGYWFSLIRVPEKGDFPGNAPGGNGISPNIKSQSEWIRSVKSGGCTACHQLGTKGTREIPKQLGTFPTSAEAWERRIQSGQAGAQMTGGLNAMGKDRALAMFADWTDRIAKGELPPAPPRPQGLERNVVITQWDWADPKAYLHDEVSTDRRNPTLNANGLIYGSLELSADYLPVLDPVRNTISQVKLTVRDPSTPPTSPKMPAPSPYWGDEAIWTSKNNVHNPMFDEKGRVWITSAVRPAANPDFCKEGSTHPSAKQYPLAVSGRQLAV
;
A
#
# COMPACT_ATOMS: atom_id res chain seq x y z
N MET A 1 23.78 -86.51 28.28
CA MET A 1 23.61 -85.04 28.31
C MET A 1 24.22 -84.42 27.05
N LYS A 2 23.59 -84.50 25.86
CA LYS A 2 24.07 -83.74 24.66
C LYS A 2 23.00 -83.49 23.58
N THR A 3 21.70 -83.62 23.90
CA THR A 3 20.60 -83.57 22.90
C THR A 3 19.50 -82.56 23.21
N MET A 4 19.67 -81.66 24.19
CA MET A 4 18.65 -80.64 24.53
C MET A 4 19.05 -79.20 24.20
N SER A 5 20.28 -78.93 23.78
CA SER A 5 20.75 -77.55 23.52
C SER A 5 20.47 -77.03 22.11
N TRP A 6 20.14 -77.90 21.15
CA TRP A 6 20.01 -77.52 19.74
C TRP A 6 18.58 -77.14 19.33
N LEU A 7 17.56 -77.56 20.09
CA LEU A 7 16.17 -77.23 19.82
C LEU A 7 15.78 -75.80 20.24
N TYR A 8 16.46 -75.22 21.23
CA TYR A 8 16.19 -73.85 21.70
C TYR A 8 16.82 -72.77 20.81
N ALA A 9 17.95 -73.05 20.16
CA ALA A 9 18.59 -72.08 19.27
C ALA A 9 17.81 -71.88 17.95
N GLY A 10 17.18 -72.93 17.43
CA GLY A 10 16.35 -72.85 16.21
C GLY A 10 15.05 -72.07 16.42
N ALA A 11 14.42 -72.19 17.59
CA ALA A 11 13.16 -71.51 17.91
C ALA A 11 13.35 -69.99 18.09
N VAL A 12 14.48 -69.55 18.66
CA VAL A 12 14.79 -68.12 18.85
C VAL A 12 15.14 -67.43 17.53
N ALA A 13 15.84 -68.11 16.62
CA ALA A 13 16.18 -67.55 15.31
C ALA A 13 14.94 -67.34 14.41
N ILE A 14 13.96 -68.26 14.46
CA ILE A 14 12.70 -68.14 13.70
C ILE A 14 11.81 -67.05 14.30
N GLY A 15 11.79 -66.88 15.63
CA GLY A 15 11.04 -65.81 16.31
C GLY A 15 11.56 -64.40 15.96
N ILE A 16 12.87 -64.21 15.86
CA ILE A 16 13.48 -62.91 15.51
C ILE A 16 13.28 -62.59 14.02
N ALA A 17 13.33 -63.59 13.12
CA ALA A 17 13.06 -63.40 11.70
C ALA A 17 11.59 -63.03 11.41
N LEU A 18 10.63 -63.56 12.19
CA LEU A 18 9.21 -63.22 12.10
C LEU A 18 8.88 -61.85 12.69
N LEU A 19 9.60 -61.42 13.74
CA LEU A 19 9.45 -60.07 14.31
C LEU A 19 10.06 -58.97 13.43
N LEU A 20 11.13 -59.27 12.67
CA LEU A 20 11.73 -58.31 11.72
C LEU A 20 10.97 -58.20 10.39
N SER A 21 10.25 -59.26 9.98
CA SER A 21 9.37 -59.21 8.79
C SER A 21 7.99 -58.60 9.09
N ALA A 22 7.51 -58.65 10.34
CA ALA A 22 6.34 -57.90 10.78
C ALA A 22 6.60 -56.40 10.98
N SER A 23 7.85 -55.97 11.15
CA SER A 23 8.23 -54.54 11.22
C SER A 23 8.40 -53.86 9.85
N GLN A 24 8.25 -54.58 8.74
CA GLN A 24 8.22 -54.03 7.37
C GLN A 24 6.81 -54.04 6.74
N ALA A 25 5.78 -54.41 7.52
CA ALA A 25 4.41 -53.99 7.24
C ALA A 25 4.36 -52.48 7.44
N SER A 26 4.73 -51.80 6.35
CA SER A 26 4.73 -50.37 6.23
C SER A 26 3.40 -49.88 6.78
N ILE A 27 3.47 -49.05 7.81
CA ILE A 27 2.41 -48.12 8.14
C ILE A 27 2.39 -47.12 6.96
N HIS A 28 1.88 -47.58 5.81
CA HIS A 28 1.19 -46.76 4.83
C HIS A 28 -0.20 -46.44 5.42
N ALA A 29 -0.24 -45.99 6.68
CA ALA A 29 -1.16 -44.92 6.98
C ALA A 29 -0.56 -43.74 6.22
N GLY A 30 -0.98 -43.58 4.96
CA GLY A 30 -0.89 -42.30 4.32
C GLY A 30 -1.56 -41.33 5.29
N GLN A 31 -0.75 -40.59 6.05
CA GLN A 31 -1.23 -39.32 6.55
C GLN A 31 -1.78 -38.63 5.31
N PRO A 32 -3.07 -38.24 5.30
CA PRO A 32 -3.59 -37.49 4.16
C PRO A 32 -2.61 -36.33 3.97
N ALA A 33 -1.98 -36.29 2.80
CA ALA A 33 -1.12 -35.20 2.42
C ALA A 33 -1.97 -33.93 2.51
N GLY A 34 -1.77 -33.17 3.60
CA GLY A 34 -2.53 -31.99 3.93
C GLY A 34 -3.93 -32.29 4.49
N GLY A 35 -4.11 -32.05 5.80
CA GLY A 35 -5.46 -32.01 6.37
C GLY A 35 -6.33 -31.00 5.62
N THR A 36 -7.49 -31.44 5.16
CA THR A 36 -8.50 -30.60 4.51
C THR A 36 -8.77 -29.37 5.38
N VAL A 37 -8.58 -28.18 4.80
CA VAL A 37 -8.98 -26.93 5.45
C VAL A 37 -10.50 -26.96 5.58
N ALA A 38 -11.00 -26.74 6.80
CA ALA A 38 -12.43 -26.59 7.01
C ALA A 38 -12.89 -25.31 6.32
N ILE A 39 -13.91 -25.43 5.48
CA ILE A 39 -14.54 -24.33 4.77
C ILE A 39 -16.05 -24.45 4.98
N ASP A 40 -16.74 -23.32 5.00
CA ASP A 40 -18.19 -23.27 4.86
C ASP A 40 -18.62 -22.76 3.46
N ALA A 41 -19.84 -22.23 3.33
CA ALA A 41 -20.46 -21.90 2.05
C ALA A 41 -19.93 -20.60 1.43
N ASP A 42 -19.36 -19.70 2.22
CA ASP A 42 -18.79 -18.42 1.78
C ASP A 42 -17.26 -18.37 1.87
N ASP A 43 -16.63 -19.51 2.13
CA ASP A 43 -15.18 -19.66 2.18
C ASP A 43 -14.58 -20.17 0.85
N ILE A 44 -13.31 -19.84 0.62
CA ILE A 44 -12.43 -20.62 -0.28
C ILE A 44 -11.19 -21.02 0.51
N GLY A 45 -10.85 -22.31 0.51
CA GLY A 45 -9.71 -22.81 1.28
C GLY A 45 -8.96 -23.94 0.60
N GLY A 46 -7.74 -24.19 1.04
CA GLY A 46 -6.93 -25.29 0.51
C GLY A 46 -5.46 -25.18 0.87
N LEU A 47 -4.63 -25.84 0.08
CA LEU A 47 -3.18 -25.86 0.25
C LEU A 47 -2.49 -25.12 -0.89
N VAL A 48 -1.41 -24.43 -0.54
CA VAL A 48 -0.45 -23.86 -1.49
C VAL A 48 0.84 -24.66 -1.43
N SER A 49 1.30 -25.11 -2.59
CA SER A 49 2.60 -25.77 -2.75
C SER A 49 3.34 -25.31 -3.99
N SER A 50 4.66 -25.44 -3.99
CA SER A 50 5.51 -25.25 -5.17
C SER A 50 6.34 -26.51 -5.44
N ALA A 51 7.31 -26.41 -6.35
CA ALA A 51 8.34 -27.44 -6.55
C ALA A 51 9.15 -27.75 -5.28
N ASN A 52 9.13 -26.86 -4.28
CA ASN A 52 9.84 -27.03 -3.00
C ASN A 52 8.95 -27.62 -1.88
N GLY A 53 7.71 -28.01 -2.19
CA GLY A 53 6.74 -28.49 -1.21
C GLY A 53 5.76 -27.38 -0.76
N PRO A 54 5.12 -27.53 0.43
CA PRO A 54 4.17 -26.54 0.94
C PRO A 54 4.80 -25.15 1.13
N GLU A 55 4.10 -24.11 0.70
CA GLU A 55 4.60 -22.73 0.79
C GLU A 55 4.01 -22.02 2.01
N ALA A 56 4.83 -21.83 3.05
CA ALA A 56 4.44 -21.08 4.24
C ALA A 56 4.66 -19.57 4.07
N GLY A 57 3.78 -18.77 4.67
CA GLY A 57 3.91 -17.31 4.68
C GLY A 57 3.78 -16.67 3.30
N VAL A 58 2.95 -17.22 2.41
CA VAL A 58 2.65 -16.63 1.10
C VAL A 58 1.21 -16.12 1.08
N TRP A 59 0.94 -15.09 0.28
CA TRP A 59 -0.37 -14.49 0.15
C TRP A 59 -1.21 -15.25 -0.86
N VAL A 60 -2.43 -15.60 -0.48
CA VAL A 60 -3.48 -16.02 -1.40
C VAL A 60 -4.43 -14.84 -1.59
N ILE A 61 -4.60 -14.43 -2.84
CA ILE A 61 -5.32 -13.22 -3.22
C ILE A 61 -6.54 -13.65 -4.05
N ALA A 62 -7.72 -13.23 -3.62
CA ALA A 62 -8.96 -13.34 -4.39
C ALA A 62 -9.42 -11.95 -4.83
N GLU A 63 -9.55 -11.72 -6.14
CA GLU A 63 -10.00 -10.46 -6.72
C GLU A 63 -11.25 -10.66 -7.55
N THR A 64 -12.24 -9.78 -7.39
CA THR A 64 -13.44 -9.74 -8.22
C THR A 64 -13.79 -8.31 -8.65
N LYS A 65 -14.48 -8.22 -9.79
CA LYS A 65 -15.13 -7.01 -10.30
C LYS A 65 -16.64 -7.20 -10.46
N ASP A 66 -17.18 -8.33 -9.97
CA ASP A 66 -18.60 -8.67 -10.11
C ASP A 66 -19.46 -8.01 -9.03
N LEU A 67 -18.83 -7.41 -8.01
CA LEU A 67 -19.47 -6.61 -6.97
C LEU A 67 -19.62 -5.14 -7.41
N PRO A 68 -20.47 -4.34 -6.75
CA PRO A 68 -20.68 -2.93 -7.10
C PRO A 68 -19.41 -2.07 -7.04
N THR A 69 -18.37 -2.54 -6.34
CA THR A 69 -17.01 -2.04 -6.52
C THR A 69 -15.99 -3.17 -6.60
N LYS A 70 -14.81 -2.89 -7.17
CA LYS A 70 -13.69 -3.83 -7.18
C LYS A 70 -13.37 -4.25 -5.74
N PHE A 71 -13.27 -5.55 -5.53
CA PHE A 71 -13.02 -6.15 -4.23
C PHE A 71 -11.83 -7.09 -4.30
N VAL A 72 -10.97 -7.04 -3.28
CA VAL A 72 -9.86 -7.97 -3.09
C VAL A 72 -9.86 -8.47 -1.65
N LYS A 73 -9.75 -9.78 -1.45
CA LYS A 73 -9.45 -10.38 -0.15
C LYS A 73 -8.11 -11.10 -0.21
N ILE A 74 -7.27 -10.89 0.80
CA ILE A 74 -5.91 -11.43 0.89
C ILE A 74 -5.73 -12.09 2.25
N VAL A 75 -5.21 -13.31 2.24
CA VAL A 75 -4.86 -14.08 3.43
C VAL A 75 -3.47 -14.65 3.30
N VAL A 76 -2.91 -15.18 4.38
CA VAL A 76 -1.56 -15.72 4.41
C VAL A 76 -1.60 -17.21 4.74
N THR A 77 -0.76 -18.01 4.08
CA THR A 77 -0.65 -19.43 4.37
C THR A 77 0.08 -19.72 5.68
N ASP A 78 -0.35 -20.78 6.37
CA ASP A 78 0.32 -21.28 7.57
C ASP A 78 1.60 -22.09 7.29
N ASP A 79 2.21 -22.69 8.33
CA ASP A 79 3.44 -23.50 8.21
C ASP A 79 3.31 -24.71 7.27
N ARG A 80 2.07 -25.15 6.99
CA ARG A 80 1.77 -26.30 6.14
C ARG A 80 1.22 -25.86 4.78
N GLY A 81 1.31 -24.57 4.45
CA GLY A 81 0.77 -24.02 3.21
C GLY A 81 -0.75 -23.91 3.18
N ARG A 82 -1.46 -24.10 4.30
CA ARG A 82 -2.93 -24.01 4.34
C ARG A 82 -3.37 -22.57 4.32
N TYR A 83 -4.45 -22.27 3.59
CA TYR A 83 -5.10 -20.96 3.57
C TYR A 83 -6.61 -21.11 3.67
N LEU A 84 -7.26 -20.05 4.17
CA LEU A 84 -8.70 -19.86 4.17
C LEU A 84 -8.96 -18.40 3.82
N LEU A 85 -9.67 -18.14 2.73
CA LEU A 85 -10.25 -16.84 2.37
C LEU A 85 -11.68 -16.82 2.94
N PRO A 86 -11.91 -16.14 4.08
CA PRO A 86 -13.20 -16.23 4.76
C PRO A 86 -14.22 -15.24 4.21
N ASP A 87 -15.51 -15.47 4.49
CA ASP A 87 -16.60 -14.51 4.32
C ASP A 87 -16.57 -13.78 2.96
N LEU A 88 -16.47 -14.54 1.86
CA LEU A 88 -16.43 -13.97 0.52
C LEU A 88 -17.86 -13.69 0.02
N PRO A 89 -18.17 -12.45 -0.40
CA PRO A 89 -19.43 -12.17 -1.08
C PRO A 89 -19.64 -13.09 -2.28
N ARG A 90 -20.90 -13.41 -2.60
CA ARG A 90 -21.24 -14.26 -3.75
C ARG A 90 -20.84 -13.57 -5.06
N ALA A 91 -19.75 -14.03 -5.66
CA ALA A 91 -19.19 -13.55 -6.92
C ALA A 91 -18.24 -14.61 -7.53
N SER A 92 -17.77 -14.37 -8.76
CA SER A 92 -16.61 -15.11 -9.29
C SER A 92 -15.32 -14.37 -8.95
N TYR A 93 -14.29 -15.11 -8.59
CA TYR A 93 -13.00 -14.56 -8.17
C TYR A 93 -11.88 -15.11 -9.04
N ASN A 94 -10.95 -14.24 -9.42
CA ASN A 94 -9.61 -14.66 -9.78
C ASN A 94 -8.81 -14.91 -8.50
N VAL A 95 -8.30 -16.12 -8.30
CA VAL A 95 -7.50 -16.51 -7.15
C VAL A 95 -6.08 -16.85 -7.57
N TRP A 96 -5.08 -16.30 -6.91
CA TRP A 96 -3.66 -16.61 -7.18
C TRP A 96 -2.79 -16.45 -5.93
N VAL A 97 -1.56 -16.92 -6.04
CA VAL A 97 -0.55 -16.89 -4.99
C VAL A 97 0.52 -15.86 -5.32
N ARG A 98 0.93 -15.10 -4.32
CA ARG A 98 2.09 -14.19 -4.35
C ARG A 98 2.94 -14.43 -3.11
N GLY A 99 4.26 -14.29 -3.20
CA GLY A 99 5.14 -14.42 -2.05
C GLY A 99 6.55 -13.93 -2.30
N TYR A 100 7.30 -13.62 -1.25
CA TYR A 100 8.72 -13.31 -1.40
C TYR A 100 9.50 -14.56 -1.80
N GLY A 101 10.38 -14.42 -2.80
CA GLY A 101 11.06 -15.55 -3.46
C GLY A 101 10.22 -16.23 -4.56
N LEU A 102 9.01 -15.75 -4.81
CA LEU A 102 8.09 -16.27 -5.84
C LEU A 102 7.82 -15.20 -6.91
N VAL A 103 7.18 -15.63 -7.99
CA VAL A 103 6.40 -14.74 -8.87
C VAL A 103 4.91 -15.07 -8.72
N ASP A 104 4.04 -14.19 -9.20
CA ASP A 104 2.60 -14.49 -9.21
C ASP A 104 2.33 -15.82 -9.92
N SER A 105 1.53 -16.67 -9.28
CA SER A 105 1.01 -17.87 -9.93
C SER A 105 0.00 -17.51 -11.04
N PRO A 106 -0.31 -18.44 -11.95
CA PRO A 106 -1.49 -18.31 -12.79
C PRO A 106 -2.74 -18.05 -11.94
N LYS A 107 -3.63 -17.21 -12.45
CA LYS A 107 -4.94 -16.93 -11.84
C LYS A 107 -5.90 -18.08 -12.15
N VAL A 108 -6.58 -18.57 -11.12
CA VAL A 108 -7.60 -19.62 -11.21
C VAL A 108 -8.95 -19.03 -10.86
N GLN A 109 -9.98 -19.36 -11.64
CA GLN A 109 -11.35 -18.91 -11.36
C GLN A 109 -11.98 -19.77 -10.26
N ALA A 110 -12.57 -19.14 -9.26
CA ALA A 110 -13.25 -19.82 -8.16
C ALA A 110 -14.47 -19.03 -7.67
N THR A 111 -15.37 -19.74 -7.00
CA THR A 111 -16.54 -19.20 -6.31
C THR A 111 -16.48 -19.65 -4.85
N PRO A 112 -17.11 -18.92 -3.91
CA PRO A 112 -17.20 -19.35 -2.52
C PRO A 112 -17.83 -20.74 -2.36
N GLY A 113 -17.50 -21.44 -1.26
CA GLY A 113 -17.88 -22.82 -0.98
C GLY A 113 -16.97 -23.88 -1.60
N LYS A 114 -15.75 -23.52 -2.04
CA LYS A 114 -14.84 -24.42 -2.75
C LYS A 114 -13.54 -24.70 -2.01
N ALA A 115 -13.20 -25.98 -1.90
CA ALA A 115 -11.86 -26.43 -1.54
C ALA A 115 -11.00 -26.51 -2.81
N MET A 116 -9.89 -25.78 -2.84
CA MET A 116 -9.02 -25.70 -4.02
C MET A 116 -7.55 -25.54 -3.62
N ASN A 117 -6.71 -26.42 -4.13
CA ASN A 117 -5.26 -26.27 -3.99
C ASN A 117 -4.71 -25.34 -5.07
N LEU A 118 -3.64 -24.62 -4.73
CA LEU A 118 -2.98 -23.67 -5.62
C LEU A 118 -1.50 -24.03 -5.76
N THR A 119 -0.98 -23.86 -6.97
CA THR A 119 0.43 -24.09 -7.26
C THR A 119 1.15 -22.74 -7.34
N ALA A 120 2.07 -22.50 -6.41
CA ALA A 120 2.95 -21.35 -6.41
C ALA A 120 4.09 -21.51 -7.42
N VAL A 121 4.61 -20.38 -7.93
CA VAL A 121 5.70 -20.36 -8.92
C VAL A 121 6.95 -19.77 -8.29
N VAL A 122 8.00 -20.58 -8.15
CA VAL A 122 9.31 -20.12 -7.66
C VAL A 122 9.88 -19.09 -8.63
N ALA A 123 10.41 -17.99 -8.10
CA ALA A 123 10.99 -16.96 -8.95
C ALA A 123 12.20 -17.52 -9.72
N PRO A 124 12.32 -17.27 -11.03
CA PRO A 124 13.41 -17.82 -11.84
C PRO A 124 14.78 -17.23 -11.50
N ASN A 125 14.83 -16.10 -10.80
CA ASN A 125 16.05 -15.46 -10.32
C ASN A 125 15.73 -14.41 -9.23
N PRO A 126 16.72 -13.90 -8.49
CA PRO A 126 16.51 -12.92 -7.43
C PRO A 126 15.87 -11.61 -7.90
N ARG A 127 16.15 -11.16 -9.13
CA ARG A 127 15.56 -9.95 -9.70
C ARG A 127 14.04 -10.10 -9.90
N ALA A 128 13.60 -11.24 -10.42
CA ALA A 128 12.18 -11.55 -10.60
C ALA A 128 11.45 -11.62 -9.25
N ALA A 129 12.09 -12.16 -8.20
CA ALA A 129 11.53 -12.16 -6.85
C ALA A 129 11.38 -10.73 -6.28
N ALA A 130 12.39 -9.88 -6.51
CA ALA A 130 12.43 -8.52 -5.97
C ALA A 130 11.35 -7.59 -6.53
N GLU A 131 10.78 -7.89 -7.71
CA GLU A 131 9.63 -7.13 -8.26
C GLU A 131 8.43 -7.08 -7.30
N TYR A 132 8.30 -8.09 -6.43
CA TYR A 132 7.23 -8.23 -5.46
C TYR A 132 7.58 -7.72 -4.05
N TYR A 133 8.82 -7.25 -3.83
CA TYR A 133 9.21 -6.72 -2.54
C TYR A 133 8.54 -5.36 -2.27
N PRO A 134 8.26 -5.01 -1.00
CA PRO A 134 7.62 -3.76 -0.65
C PRO A 134 8.42 -2.56 -1.15
N ALA A 135 7.72 -1.47 -1.47
CA ALA A 135 8.35 -0.24 -1.91
C ALA A 135 9.40 0.28 -0.90
N GLY A 136 9.14 0.12 0.41
CA GLY A 136 10.09 0.50 1.45
C GLY A 136 11.45 -0.20 1.37
N TYR A 137 11.51 -1.45 0.89
CA TYR A 137 12.77 -2.17 0.68
C TYR A 137 13.55 -1.60 -0.50
N TRP A 138 12.88 -1.28 -1.60
CA TRP A 138 13.51 -0.60 -2.72
C TRP A 138 14.01 0.79 -2.31
N PHE A 139 13.20 1.52 -1.53
CA PHE A 139 13.56 2.84 -1.02
C PHE A 139 14.71 2.79 -0.01
N SER A 140 14.88 1.70 0.74
CA SER A 140 16.01 1.56 1.68
C SER A 140 17.38 1.51 1.01
N LEU A 141 17.44 1.32 -0.31
CA LEU A 141 18.68 1.44 -1.07
C LEU A 141 19.15 2.90 -1.18
N ILE A 142 18.30 3.90 -0.97
CA ILE A 142 18.68 5.31 -1.15
C ILE A 142 19.82 5.71 -0.22
N ARG A 143 20.80 6.44 -0.75
CA ARG A 143 21.95 6.96 0.01
C ARG A 143 21.76 8.44 0.29
N VAL A 144 21.31 8.76 1.50
CA VAL A 144 21.19 10.16 1.92
C VAL A 144 22.58 10.80 2.12
N PRO A 145 22.71 12.14 2.03
CA PRO A 145 23.95 12.84 2.35
C PRO A 145 24.47 12.47 3.75
N GLU A 146 25.79 12.44 3.91
CA GLU A 146 26.44 12.04 5.15
C GLU A 146 26.24 13.09 6.24
N LYS A 147 26.37 12.71 7.52
CA LYS A 147 26.21 13.66 8.64
C LYS A 147 27.16 14.86 8.54
N GLY A 148 28.36 14.65 8.01
CA GLY A 148 29.37 15.69 7.80
C GLY A 148 29.04 16.69 6.69
N ASP A 149 28.01 16.43 5.87
CA ASP A 149 27.53 17.36 4.86
C ASP A 149 26.64 18.48 5.46
N PHE A 150 26.42 18.51 6.77
CA PHE A 150 25.51 19.47 7.40
C PHE A 150 26.25 20.39 8.38
N PRO A 151 25.82 21.66 8.51
CA PRO A 151 24.70 22.31 7.81
C PRO A 151 24.98 22.53 6.31
N GLY A 152 23.91 22.63 5.52
CA GLY A 152 24.05 22.92 4.09
C GLY A 152 24.74 24.27 3.83
N ASN A 153 25.41 24.40 2.69
CA ASN A 153 26.21 25.57 2.34
C ASN A 153 26.09 25.96 0.84
N ALA A 154 24.95 25.72 0.22
CA ALA A 154 24.65 26.26 -1.11
C ALA A 154 24.36 27.78 -1.09
N PRO A 155 24.73 28.55 -2.14
CA PRO A 155 25.46 28.12 -3.34
C PRO A 155 26.98 27.97 -3.11
N GLY A 156 27.66 27.18 -3.97
CA GLY A 156 29.13 27.06 -4.00
C GLY A 156 29.74 25.97 -3.10
N GLY A 157 28.96 25.40 -2.17
CA GLY A 157 29.36 24.25 -1.35
C GLY A 157 28.80 22.91 -1.84
N ASN A 158 28.31 22.08 -0.93
CA ASN A 158 27.83 20.71 -1.16
C ASN A 158 26.43 20.61 -1.82
N GLY A 159 25.86 21.74 -2.25
CA GLY A 159 24.57 21.79 -2.93
C GLY A 159 23.35 21.60 -2.02
N ILE A 160 23.52 21.48 -0.70
CA ILE A 160 22.42 21.41 0.27
C ILE A 160 22.03 22.83 0.69
N SER A 161 20.73 23.09 0.77
CA SER A 161 20.18 24.35 1.27
C SER A 161 20.71 24.69 2.67
N PRO A 162 21.19 25.92 2.91
CA PRO A 162 21.62 26.35 4.24
C PRO A 162 20.56 26.26 5.33
N ASN A 163 19.28 26.12 4.97
CA ASN A 163 18.18 25.93 5.91
C ASN A 163 18.09 24.50 6.46
N ILE A 164 18.77 23.54 5.85
CA ILE A 164 18.84 22.16 6.34
C ILE A 164 20.10 22.04 7.22
N LYS A 165 19.88 21.95 8.54
CA LYS A 165 20.95 22.00 9.55
C LYS A 165 21.50 20.64 9.93
N SER A 166 20.81 19.56 9.58
CA SER A 166 21.17 18.20 9.99
C SER A 166 20.70 17.13 9.00
N GLN A 167 21.32 15.97 9.04
CA GLN A 167 20.88 14.79 8.27
C GLN A 167 19.45 14.36 8.63
N SER A 168 19.03 14.52 9.89
CA SER A 168 17.65 14.24 10.31
C SER A 168 16.64 15.17 9.69
N GLU A 169 16.97 16.46 9.50
CA GLU A 169 16.12 17.40 8.76
C GLU A 169 16.04 17.04 7.27
N TRP A 170 17.16 16.63 6.65
CA TRP A 170 17.14 16.10 5.29
C TRP A 170 16.21 14.88 5.17
N ILE A 171 16.37 13.90 6.07
CA ILE A 171 15.53 12.69 6.10
C ILE A 171 14.06 13.07 6.32
N ARG A 172 13.76 14.02 7.20
CA ARG A 172 12.40 14.53 7.41
C ARG A 172 11.82 15.08 6.09
N SER A 173 12.57 15.90 5.36
CA SER A 173 12.14 16.49 4.09
C SER A 173 11.88 15.44 3.01
N VAL A 174 12.69 14.37 2.95
CA VAL A 174 12.42 13.24 2.05
C VAL A 174 11.20 12.44 2.51
N LYS A 175 11.02 12.25 3.82
CA LYS A 175 9.95 11.43 4.39
C LYS A 175 8.66 12.24 4.59
N SER A 176 8.13 12.26 5.82
CA SER A 176 6.83 12.83 6.18
C SER A 176 6.75 14.37 6.06
N GLY A 177 7.87 15.06 5.82
CA GLY A 177 7.89 16.50 5.55
C GLY A 177 7.79 16.86 4.07
N GLY A 178 7.80 15.88 3.16
CA GLY A 178 7.78 16.10 1.72
C GLY A 178 7.37 14.86 0.95
N CYS A 179 8.32 14.12 0.38
CA CYS A 179 8.00 13.12 -0.65
C CYS A 179 7.13 11.96 -0.14
N THR A 180 7.48 11.30 0.98
CA THR A 180 6.72 10.12 1.42
C THR A 180 5.40 10.46 2.12
N ALA A 181 5.08 11.74 2.31
CA ALA A 181 3.76 12.14 2.79
C ALA A 181 2.68 11.87 1.73
N CYS A 182 3.01 12.06 0.45
CA CYS A 182 2.07 11.93 -0.67
C CYS A 182 2.44 10.81 -1.66
N HIS A 183 3.69 10.32 -1.64
CA HIS A 183 4.20 9.37 -2.62
C HIS A 183 4.79 8.12 -1.97
N GLN A 184 4.38 6.96 -2.44
CA GLN A 184 5.03 5.71 -2.07
C GLN A 184 6.33 5.52 -2.88
N LEU A 185 7.45 6.02 -2.34
CA LEU A 185 8.77 5.84 -2.92
C LEU A 185 9.20 4.37 -2.88
N GLY A 186 9.79 3.89 -3.97
CA GLY A 186 10.26 2.50 -4.15
C GLY A 186 9.26 1.61 -4.90
N THR A 187 8.08 2.12 -5.23
CA THR A 187 7.22 1.52 -6.26
C THR A 187 7.92 1.52 -7.61
N LYS A 188 7.50 0.66 -8.55
CA LYS A 188 8.09 0.60 -9.89
C LYS A 188 8.12 1.96 -10.59
N GLY A 189 7.02 2.73 -10.50
CA GLY A 189 6.92 4.07 -11.08
C GLY A 189 7.85 5.12 -10.47
N THR A 190 8.38 4.89 -9.27
CA THR A 190 9.29 5.84 -8.59
C THR A 190 10.74 5.36 -8.57
N ARG A 191 11.01 4.05 -8.49
CA ARG A 191 12.37 3.50 -8.49
C ARG A 191 13.02 3.44 -9.88
N GLU A 192 12.21 3.24 -10.92
CA GLU A 192 12.63 3.28 -12.34
C GLU A 192 12.16 4.57 -13.00
N ILE A 193 12.64 4.89 -14.21
CA ILE A 193 12.12 5.97 -15.05
C ILE A 193 11.08 5.42 -16.04
N PRO A 194 9.78 5.73 -15.89
CA PRO A 194 8.76 5.32 -16.86
C PRO A 194 9.03 5.90 -18.24
N LYS A 195 8.87 5.08 -19.29
CA LYS A 195 9.04 5.50 -20.70
C LYS A 195 8.13 6.68 -21.08
N GLN A 196 6.97 6.79 -20.43
CA GLN A 196 6.00 7.86 -20.62
C GLN A 196 6.53 9.26 -20.26
N LEU A 197 7.60 9.35 -19.47
CA LEU A 197 8.26 10.63 -19.20
C LEU A 197 9.09 11.13 -20.39
N GLY A 198 9.50 10.22 -21.29
CA GLY A 198 10.42 10.50 -22.39
C GLY A 198 11.82 9.92 -22.16
N THR A 199 12.76 10.34 -22.99
CA THR A 199 14.18 9.94 -22.93
C THR A 199 15.02 11.12 -22.48
N PHE A 200 15.98 10.89 -21.60
CA PHE A 200 16.83 11.91 -21.02
C PHE A 200 18.30 11.49 -21.09
N PRO A 201 19.23 12.44 -21.29
CA PRO A 201 20.67 12.20 -21.18
C PRO A 201 21.10 11.62 -19.83
N THR A 202 20.48 12.07 -18.75
CA THR A 202 20.82 11.65 -17.38
C THR A 202 19.58 11.34 -16.54
N SER A 203 19.72 10.46 -15.56
CA SER A 203 18.64 10.17 -14.60
C SER A 203 18.30 11.39 -13.73
N ALA A 204 19.23 12.32 -13.52
CA ALA A 204 18.97 13.57 -12.81
C ALA A 204 17.98 14.46 -13.59
N GLU A 205 18.16 14.61 -14.91
CA GLU A 205 17.21 15.33 -15.78
C GLU A 205 15.85 14.63 -15.84
N ALA A 206 15.84 13.29 -15.87
CA ALA A 206 14.59 12.52 -15.82
C ALA A 206 13.83 12.73 -14.50
N TRP A 207 14.53 12.82 -13.37
CA TRP A 207 13.94 13.12 -12.06
C TRP A 207 13.42 14.56 -11.97
N GLU A 208 14.14 15.52 -12.53
CA GLU A 208 13.64 16.90 -12.62
C GLU A 208 12.33 16.96 -13.42
N ARG A 209 12.31 16.37 -14.62
CA ARG A 209 11.10 16.33 -15.45
C ARG A 209 9.95 15.58 -14.78
N ARG A 210 10.23 14.52 -14.02
CA ARG A 210 9.22 13.81 -13.21
C ARG A 210 8.56 14.76 -12.21
N ILE A 211 9.36 15.45 -11.42
CA ILE A 211 8.90 16.32 -10.32
C ILE A 211 8.07 17.50 -10.85
N GLN A 212 8.25 17.90 -12.10
CA GLN A 212 7.46 18.93 -12.75
C GLN A 212 6.08 18.47 -13.25
N SER A 213 5.76 17.18 -13.20
CA SER A 213 4.58 16.61 -13.85
C SER A 213 3.27 16.96 -13.12
N GLY A 214 2.28 17.42 -13.90
CA GLY A 214 0.90 17.64 -13.43
C GLY A 214 0.73 18.85 -12.52
N GLN A 215 -0.49 19.04 -12.02
CA GLN A 215 -0.91 20.24 -11.28
C GLN A 215 -0.14 20.44 -9.95
N ALA A 216 0.37 19.37 -9.32
CA ALA A 216 1.24 19.46 -8.14
C ALA A 216 2.71 19.82 -8.46
N GLY A 217 3.12 19.79 -9.72
CA GLY A 217 4.53 19.86 -10.11
C GLY A 217 5.26 21.11 -9.62
N ALA A 218 4.58 22.25 -9.58
CA ALA A 218 5.15 23.51 -9.11
C ALA A 218 5.48 23.45 -7.61
N GLN A 219 4.58 22.89 -6.80
CA GLN A 219 4.79 22.72 -5.36
C GLN A 219 5.91 21.70 -5.10
N MET A 220 5.93 20.57 -5.82
CA MET A 220 6.97 19.57 -5.67
C MET A 220 8.36 20.11 -6.05
N THR A 221 8.44 20.91 -7.13
CA THR A 221 9.68 21.60 -7.53
C THR A 221 10.14 22.60 -6.48
N GLY A 222 9.20 23.35 -5.87
CA GLY A 222 9.49 24.22 -4.73
C GLY A 222 10.09 23.48 -3.53
N GLY A 223 9.51 22.32 -3.17
CA GLY A 223 10.02 21.47 -2.10
C GLY A 223 11.43 20.93 -2.38
N LEU A 224 11.68 20.50 -3.62
CA LEU A 224 13.01 20.06 -4.06
C LEU A 224 14.05 21.21 -3.98
N ASN A 225 13.68 22.40 -4.43
CA ASN A 225 14.54 23.58 -4.37
C ASN A 225 14.88 23.95 -2.91
N ALA A 226 13.93 23.84 -1.99
CA ALA A 226 14.13 24.13 -0.57
C ALA A 226 15.14 23.18 0.11
N MET A 227 15.33 21.98 -0.42
CA MET A 227 16.35 21.03 0.05
C MET A 227 17.74 21.30 -0.52
N GLY A 228 17.82 21.88 -1.72
CA GLY A 228 19.03 21.92 -2.54
C GLY A 228 18.88 21.00 -3.75
N LYS A 229 18.39 21.59 -4.85
CA LYS A 229 17.95 20.87 -6.06
C LYS A 229 18.99 19.89 -6.58
N ASP A 230 20.20 20.36 -6.87
CA ASP A 230 21.21 19.55 -7.55
C ASP A 230 21.66 18.36 -6.68
N ARG A 231 21.83 18.59 -5.37
CA ARG A 231 22.19 17.52 -4.42
C ARG A 231 21.07 16.49 -4.29
N ALA A 232 19.81 16.92 -4.27
CA ALA A 232 18.66 16.02 -4.19
C ALA A 232 18.49 15.21 -5.48
N LEU A 233 18.58 15.85 -6.64
CA LEU A 233 18.51 15.16 -7.94
C LEU A 233 19.63 14.14 -8.11
N ALA A 234 20.87 14.49 -7.71
CA ALA A 234 21.99 13.56 -7.75
C ALA A 234 21.74 12.31 -6.87
N MET A 235 21.20 12.48 -5.66
CA MET A 235 20.83 11.37 -4.77
C MET A 235 19.79 10.44 -5.41
N PHE A 236 18.71 11.00 -5.96
CA PHE A 236 17.66 10.20 -6.58
C PHE A 236 18.13 9.55 -7.90
N ALA A 237 18.96 10.23 -8.68
CA ALA A 237 19.58 9.67 -9.88
C ALA A 237 20.49 8.48 -9.56
N ASP A 238 21.39 8.61 -8.57
CA ASP A 238 22.25 7.50 -8.12
C ASP A 238 21.41 6.29 -7.70
N TRP A 239 20.35 6.51 -6.91
CA TRP A 239 19.45 5.45 -6.47
C TRP A 239 18.80 4.72 -7.65
N THR A 240 18.24 5.44 -8.61
CA THR A 240 17.64 4.84 -9.82
C THR A 240 18.67 4.13 -10.69
N ASP A 241 19.86 4.72 -10.87
CA ASP A 241 20.91 4.15 -11.71
C ASP A 241 21.49 2.86 -11.14
N ARG A 242 21.68 2.78 -9.82
CA ARG A 242 22.16 1.55 -9.18
C ARG A 242 21.15 0.41 -9.30
N ILE A 243 19.86 0.71 -9.14
CA ILE A 243 18.78 -0.27 -9.37
C ILE A 243 18.78 -0.74 -10.83
N ALA A 244 18.87 0.18 -11.79
CA ALA A 244 18.93 -0.15 -13.21
C ALA A 244 20.15 -1.04 -13.54
N LYS A 245 21.29 -0.81 -12.88
CA LYS A 245 22.53 -1.59 -13.08
C LYS A 245 22.53 -2.99 -12.46
N GLY A 246 21.65 -3.31 -11.51
CA GLY A 246 21.85 -4.56 -10.77
C GLY A 246 21.35 -4.60 -9.36
N GLU A 247 21.32 -3.46 -8.68
CA GLU A 247 21.17 -3.44 -7.23
C GLU A 247 19.78 -3.91 -6.82
N LEU A 248 19.75 -4.88 -5.91
CA LEU A 248 18.54 -5.43 -5.33
C LEU A 248 18.55 -5.14 -3.82
N PRO A 249 17.40 -4.83 -3.23
CA PRO A 249 17.29 -4.74 -1.78
C PRO A 249 17.37 -6.14 -1.15
N PRO A 250 17.66 -6.23 0.16
CA PRO A 250 17.65 -7.50 0.87
C PRO A 250 16.28 -8.18 0.73
N ALA A 251 16.27 -9.51 0.69
CA ALA A 251 15.02 -10.27 0.67
C ALA A 251 14.24 -10.02 1.97
N PRO A 252 12.99 -9.51 1.91
CA PRO A 252 12.15 -9.39 3.09
C PRO A 252 11.81 -10.77 3.68
N PRO A 253 11.67 -10.87 5.02
CA PRO A 253 11.16 -12.09 5.62
C PRO A 253 9.71 -12.30 5.21
N ARG A 254 9.30 -13.56 5.04
CA ARG A 254 7.88 -13.90 4.91
C ARG A 254 7.18 -13.78 6.26
N PRO A 255 5.86 -13.48 6.28
CA PRO A 255 5.08 -13.48 7.50
C PRO A 255 5.23 -14.78 8.29
N GLN A 256 5.35 -14.67 9.61
CA GLN A 256 5.53 -15.80 10.53
C GLN A 256 4.63 -15.67 11.77
N GLY A 257 4.32 -16.80 12.41
CA GLY A 257 3.51 -16.81 13.63
C GLY A 257 2.18 -16.07 13.45
N LEU A 258 1.90 -15.12 14.35
CA LEU A 258 0.65 -14.35 14.38
C LEU A 258 0.43 -13.47 13.14
N GLU A 259 1.49 -13.07 12.44
CA GLU A 259 1.38 -12.25 11.22
C GLU A 259 0.60 -12.96 10.11
N ARG A 260 0.51 -14.29 10.17
CA ARG A 260 -0.23 -15.10 9.20
C ARG A 260 -1.74 -15.11 9.43
N ASN A 261 -2.21 -14.58 10.56
CA ASN A 261 -3.64 -14.48 10.87
C ASN A 261 -4.29 -13.23 10.26
N VAL A 262 -3.54 -12.42 9.52
CA VAL A 262 -4.05 -11.19 8.92
C VAL A 262 -4.93 -11.53 7.71
N VAL A 263 -6.14 -10.97 7.72
CA VAL A 263 -7.05 -10.93 6.56
C VAL A 263 -7.15 -9.48 6.11
N ILE A 264 -6.82 -9.21 4.85
CA ILE A 264 -6.90 -7.87 4.26
C ILE A 264 -8.04 -7.87 3.27
N THR A 265 -8.96 -6.93 3.43
CA THR A 265 -9.99 -6.63 2.42
C THR A 265 -9.72 -5.25 1.84
N GLN A 266 -9.79 -5.14 0.52
CA GLN A 266 -9.53 -3.90 -0.21
C GLN A 266 -10.67 -3.61 -1.16
N TRP A 267 -11.03 -2.33 -1.25
CA TRP A 267 -12.01 -1.80 -2.18
C TRP A 267 -11.39 -0.70 -3.02
N ASP A 268 -11.78 -0.63 -4.29
CA ASP A 268 -11.70 0.63 -5.03
C ASP A 268 -12.92 1.47 -4.65
N TRP A 269 -12.81 2.77 -4.44
CA TRP A 269 -13.96 3.54 -3.92
C TRP A 269 -13.94 5.04 -4.22
N ALA A 270 -13.18 5.42 -5.24
CA ALA A 270 -13.22 6.74 -5.86
C ALA A 270 -13.03 6.61 -7.38
N ASP A 271 -13.00 7.73 -8.09
CA ASP A 271 -12.83 7.77 -9.54
C ASP A 271 -11.35 7.64 -9.93
N PRO A 272 -11.00 7.12 -11.13
CA PRO A 272 -9.61 7.00 -11.58
C PRO A 272 -8.79 8.30 -11.63
N LYS A 273 -9.47 9.46 -11.62
CA LYS A 273 -8.89 10.81 -11.62
C LYS A 273 -8.95 11.51 -10.26
N ALA A 274 -9.62 10.90 -9.29
CA ALA A 274 -9.74 11.45 -7.94
C ALA A 274 -8.45 11.20 -7.15
N TYR A 275 -8.06 12.21 -6.36
CA TYR A 275 -6.98 12.12 -5.40
C TYR A 275 -7.59 11.99 -4.01
N LEU A 276 -7.71 10.76 -3.50
CA LEU A 276 -8.13 10.50 -2.12
C LEU A 276 -6.99 10.87 -1.17
N HIS A 277 -7.23 11.86 -0.33
CA HIS A 277 -6.22 12.41 0.60
C HIS A 277 -6.45 11.94 2.04
N ASP A 278 -7.69 12.10 2.54
CA ASP A 278 -8.05 11.71 3.90
C ASP A 278 -9.23 10.73 3.89
N GLU A 279 -9.37 9.99 4.99
CA GLU A 279 -10.56 9.20 5.30
C GLU A 279 -10.88 9.22 6.79
N VAL A 280 -12.13 8.92 7.12
CA VAL A 280 -12.56 8.67 8.48
C VAL A 280 -13.48 7.46 8.54
N SER A 281 -13.14 6.53 9.42
CA SER A 281 -13.91 5.31 9.67
C SER A 281 -14.66 5.36 11.00
N THR A 282 -14.24 6.19 11.96
CA THR A 282 -14.88 6.32 13.27
C THR A 282 -14.36 7.57 14.01
N ASP A 283 -14.95 7.90 15.16
CA ASP A 283 -14.39 8.91 16.05
C ASP A 283 -13.16 8.32 16.76
N ARG A 284 -11.99 8.94 16.60
CA ARG A 284 -10.75 8.52 17.26
C ARG A 284 -10.85 8.46 18.79
N ARG A 285 -11.81 9.17 19.39
CA ARG A 285 -12.08 9.18 20.84
C ARG A 285 -12.94 8.00 21.28
N ASN A 286 -13.70 7.41 20.35
CA ASN A 286 -14.55 6.25 20.58
C ASN A 286 -14.54 5.33 19.33
N PRO A 287 -13.54 4.43 19.21
CA PRO A 287 -13.34 3.62 18.01
C PRO A 287 -14.50 2.66 17.67
N THR A 288 -15.43 2.42 18.60
CA THR A 288 -16.60 1.55 18.37
C THR A 288 -17.84 2.31 17.89
N LEU A 289 -17.78 3.65 17.79
CA LEU A 289 -18.94 4.48 17.41
C LEU A 289 -19.54 4.09 16.05
N ASN A 290 -18.69 3.70 15.10
CA ASN A 290 -19.07 3.44 13.70
C ASN A 290 -18.65 2.03 13.27
N ALA A 291 -18.80 1.05 14.16
CA ALA A 291 -18.49 -0.34 13.86
C ALA A 291 -19.28 -0.80 12.62
N ASN A 292 -18.58 -1.30 11.60
CA ASN A 292 -19.16 -1.73 10.31
C ASN A 292 -19.94 -0.64 9.56
N GLY A 293 -19.76 0.63 9.94
CA GLY A 293 -20.47 1.75 9.32
C GLY A 293 -19.81 2.24 8.05
N LEU A 294 -20.39 3.30 7.49
CA LEU A 294 -19.89 3.94 6.28
C LEU A 294 -18.56 4.64 6.58
N ILE A 295 -17.63 4.54 5.62
CA ILE A 295 -16.34 5.23 5.64
C ILE A 295 -16.42 6.40 4.68
N TYR A 296 -15.93 7.56 5.08
CA TYR A 296 -16.01 8.80 4.31
C TYR A 296 -14.62 9.29 3.97
N GLY A 297 -14.35 9.52 2.69
CA GLY A 297 -13.10 10.09 2.22
C GLY A 297 -13.18 11.58 1.90
N SER A 298 -12.03 12.19 1.66
CA SER A 298 -11.90 13.56 1.14
C SER A 298 -10.93 13.60 -0.02
N LEU A 299 -11.34 14.26 -1.10
CA LEU A 299 -10.67 14.23 -2.39
C LEU A 299 -9.88 15.49 -2.68
N GLU A 300 -9.14 15.98 -1.68
CA GLU A 300 -8.41 17.26 -1.70
C GLU A 300 -7.92 17.64 -3.11
N LEU A 301 -8.15 18.90 -3.51
CA LEU A 301 -7.85 19.46 -4.84
C LEU A 301 -8.58 18.84 -6.04
N SER A 302 -8.98 17.57 -5.99
CA SER A 302 -9.30 16.80 -7.19
C SER A 302 -10.77 16.85 -7.64
N ALA A 303 -11.74 16.63 -6.74
CA ALA A 303 -13.17 16.58 -7.07
C ALA A 303 -14.07 17.10 -5.93
N ASP A 304 -15.31 17.50 -6.28
CA ASP A 304 -16.30 18.10 -5.37
C ASP A 304 -17.34 17.10 -4.88
N TYR A 305 -16.89 16.03 -4.24
CA TYR A 305 -17.75 15.09 -3.51
C TYR A 305 -16.95 14.37 -2.41
N LEU A 306 -17.66 13.82 -1.40
CA LEU A 306 -17.08 12.85 -0.47
C LEU A 306 -17.34 11.44 -0.99
N PRO A 307 -16.31 10.62 -1.28
CA PRO A 307 -16.49 9.21 -1.54
C PRO A 307 -16.95 8.52 -0.26
N VAL A 308 -17.88 7.58 -0.41
CA VAL A 308 -18.44 6.81 0.70
C VAL A 308 -18.31 5.34 0.40
N LEU A 309 -17.67 4.57 1.27
CA LEU A 309 -17.58 3.12 1.20
C LEU A 309 -18.49 2.49 2.25
N ASP A 310 -19.34 1.57 1.81
CA ASP A 310 -20.03 0.61 2.68
C ASP A 310 -19.25 -0.73 2.64
N PRO A 311 -18.41 -1.01 3.65
CA PRO A 311 -17.58 -2.22 3.65
C PRO A 311 -18.37 -3.51 3.86
N VAL A 312 -19.59 -3.43 4.40
CA VAL A 312 -20.46 -4.60 4.62
C VAL A 312 -21.16 -4.98 3.32
N ARG A 313 -21.67 -3.99 2.59
CA ARG A 313 -22.38 -4.22 1.32
C ARG A 313 -21.46 -4.26 0.11
N ASN A 314 -20.18 -3.92 0.27
CA ASN A 314 -19.21 -3.83 -0.82
C ASN A 314 -19.67 -2.85 -1.91
N THR A 315 -20.22 -1.72 -1.49
CA THR A 315 -20.77 -0.69 -2.37
C THR A 315 -20.17 0.67 -2.10
N ILE A 316 -20.20 1.52 -3.11
CA ILE A 316 -19.69 2.89 -3.03
C ILE A 316 -20.80 3.88 -3.38
N SER A 317 -20.77 5.05 -2.76
CA SER A 317 -21.65 6.16 -3.08
C SER A 317 -20.93 7.49 -2.90
N GLN A 318 -21.62 8.60 -3.13
CA GLN A 318 -21.03 9.93 -3.08
C GLN A 318 -21.94 10.91 -2.34
N VAL A 319 -21.35 11.76 -1.50
CA VAL A 319 -22.01 12.97 -1.01
C VAL A 319 -21.51 14.15 -1.84
N LYS A 320 -22.36 14.67 -2.73
CA LYS A 320 -21.98 15.81 -3.58
C LYS A 320 -21.74 17.05 -2.73
N LEU A 321 -20.64 17.75 -3.01
CA LEU A 321 -20.32 19.01 -2.37
C LEU A 321 -20.69 20.17 -3.28
N THR A 322 -21.02 21.30 -2.67
CA THR A 322 -21.28 22.54 -3.39
C THR A 322 -20.61 23.70 -2.68
N VAL A 323 -20.25 24.72 -3.44
CA VAL A 323 -19.82 26.01 -2.89
C VAL A 323 -21.02 26.91 -2.69
N ARG A 324 -20.99 27.74 -1.65
CA ARG A 324 -22.02 28.75 -1.40
C ARG A 324 -21.87 29.94 -2.36
N ASP A 325 -20.64 30.32 -2.68
CA ASP A 325 -20.34 31.37 -3.65
C ASP A 325 -19.79 30.74 -4.95
N PRO A 326 -20.50 30.86 -6.08
CA PRO A 326 -20.07 30.32 -7.37
C PRO A 326 -18.71 30.85 -7.87
N SER A 327 -18.29 32.03 -7.39
CA SER A 327 -17.00 32.65 -7.72
C SER A 327 -15.80 32.00 -7.02
N THR A 328 -16.03 31.01 -6.15
CA THR A 328 -14.97 30.19 -5.55
C THR A 328 -14.11 29.59 -6.67
N PRO A 329 -12.79 29.89 -6.69
CA PRO A 329 -11.92 29.40 -7.74
C PRO A 329 -11.72 27.89 -7.60
N PRO A 330 -11.63 27.14 -8.71
CA PRO A 330 -11.21 25.75 -8.66
C PRO A 330 -9.71 25.65 -8.39
N THR A 331 -9.24 24.43 -8.14
CA THR A 331 -7.82 24.07 -8.20
C THR A 331 -7.20 24.62 -9.49
N SER A 332 -6.00 25.19 -9.36
CA SER A 332 -5.28 25.76 -10.51
C SER A 332 -5.07 24.70 -11.60
N PRO A 333 -5.46 24.96 -12.86
CA PRO A 333 -5.23 24.03 -13.97
C PRO A 333 -3.78 24.06 -14.48
N LYS A 334 -2.97 25.02 -14.02
CA LYS A 334 -1.57 25.16 -14.45
C LYS A 334 -0.73 23.98 -13.98
N MET A 335 0.07 23.43 -14.89
CA MET A 335 1.07 22.42 -14.60
C MET A 335 2.40 22.81 -15.27
N PRO A 336 3.56 22.70 -14.58
CA PRO A 336 4.85 23.01 -15.20
C PRO A 336 5.19 22.11 -16.38
N ALA A 337 4.77 20.84 -16.31
CA ALA A 337 4.91 19.89 -17.39
C ALA A 337 3.74 18.89 -17.42
N PRO A 338 3.41 18.32 -18.59
CA PRO A 338 2.29 17.39 -18.72
C PRO A 338 2.45 16.14 -17.84
N SER A 339 1.32 15.60 -17.40
CA SER A 339 1.26 14.28 -16.76
C SER A 339 1.70 13.18 -17.74
N PRO A 340 2.52 12.20 -17.32
CA PRO A 340 2.86 11.05 -18.16
C PRO A 340 1.66 10.10 -18.42
N TYR A 341 0.54 10.29 -17.72
CA TYR A 341 -0.66 9.45 -17.84
C TYR A 341 -1.86 10.18 -18.46
N TRP A 342 -1.98 11.48 -18.18
CA TRP A 342 -3.15 12.30 -18.55
C TRP A 342 -2.81 13.47 -19.48
N GLY A 343 -1.54 13.60 -19.88
CA GLY A 343 -1.08 14.70 -20.73
C GLY A 343 -1.34 16.07 -20.09
N ASP A 344 -1.86 16.98 -20.90
CA ASP A 344 -2.19 18.37 -20.51
C ASP A 344 -3.57 18.51 -19.87
N GLU A 345 -4.32 17.42 -19.68
CA GLU A 345 -5.63 17.48 -19.05
C GLU A 345 -5.52 17.88 -17.56
N ALA A 346 -6.15 18.99 -17.18
CA ALA A 346 -6.29 19.40 -15.78
C ALA A 346 -7.37 18.56 -15.09
N ILE A 347 -6.96 17.42 -14.53
CA ILE A 347 -7.87 16.45 -13.88
C ILE A 347 -8.31 16.86 -12.48
N TRP A 348 -7.58 17.75 -11.81
CA TRP A 348 -7.99 18.28 -10.51
C TRP A 348 -8.82 19.54 -10.70
N THR A 349 -10.10 19.42 -10.38
CA THR A 349 -11.13 20.41 -10.74
C THR A 349 -11.91 20.93 -9.55
N SER A 350 -11.58 20.49 -8.33
CA SER A 350 -12.33 20.82 -7.12
C SER A 350 -12.38 22.33 -6.86
N LYS A 351 -13.57 22.84 -6.53
CA LYS A 351 -13.75 24.16 -5.91
C LYS A 351 -13.84 24.05 -4.39
N ASN A 352 -14.44 22.97 -3.89
CA ASN A 352 -14.67 22.75 -2.46
C ASN A 352 -13.37 22.46 -1.72
N ASN A 353 -12.37 21.89 -2.40
CA ASN A 353 -11.08 21.50 -1.86
C ASN A 353 -11.21 20.86 -0.48
N VAL A 354 -12.03 19.82 -0.37
CA VAL A 354 -12.44 19.24 0.91
C VAL A 354 -11.30 18.49 1.60
N HIS A 355 -11.27 18.51 2.93
CA HIS A 355 -10.19 17.93 3.73
C HIS A 355 -10.66 17.63 5.16
N ASN A 356 -9.94 16.72 5.85
CA ASN A 356 -10.14 16.34 7.25
C ASN A 356 -11.59 15.96 7.59
N PRO A 357 -12.15 14.89 7.00
CA PRO A 357 -13.41 14.35 7.47
C PRO A 357 -13.20 13.80 8.89
N MET A 358 -14.12 14.11 9.81
CA MET A 358 -14.02 13.72 11.22
C MET A 358 -15.38 13.36 11.76
N PHE A 359 -15.49 12.20 12.42
CA PHE A 359 -16.66 11.88 13.22
C PHE A 359 -16.63 12.63 14.55
N ASP A 360 -17.79 13.15 14.97
CA ASP A 360 -18.00 13.54 16.35
C ASP A 360 -18.68 12.44 17.17
N GLU A 361 -18.91 12.71 18.47
CA GLU A 361 -19.46 11.74 19.41
C GLU A 361 -20.91 11.32 19.10
N LYS A 362 -21.60 12.04 18.21
CA LYS A 362 -22.97 11.76 17.78
C LYS A 362 -23.02 11.04 16.44
N GLY A 363 -21.87 10.72 15.85
CA GLY A 363 -21.80 10.10 14.53
C GLY A 363 -22.01 11.07 13.37
N ARG A 364 -21.88 12.39 13.59
CA ARG A 364 -21.92 13.37 12.49
C ARG A 364 -20.54 13.46 11.83
N VAL A 365 -20.53 13.58 10.51
CA VAL A 365 -19.30 13.73 9.72
C VAL A 365 -19.02 15.21 9.49
N TRP A 366 -18.05 15.76 10.20
CA TRP A 366 -17.57 17.12 10.00
C TRP A 366 -16.50 17.13 8.92
N ILE A 367 -16.51 18.17 8.09
CA ILE A 367 -15.51 18.38 7.04
C ILE A 367 -15.00 19.82 7.08
N THR A 368 -13.82 20.05 6.51
CA THR A 368 -13.37 21.40 6.15
C THR A 368 -13.40 21.56 4.64
N SER A 369 -14.10 22.58 4.14
CA SER A 369 -14.29 22.82 2.71
C SER A 369 -14.35 24.31 2.40
N ALA A 370 -13.75 24.73 1.29
CA ALA A 370 -13.98 26.03 0.70
C ALA A 370 -15.45 26.14 0.27
N VAL A 371 -16.13 27.18 0.74
CA VAL A 371 -17.50 27.50 0.28
C VAL A 371 -17.57 28.89 -0.37
N ARG A 372 -16.46 29.63 -0.39
CA ARG A 372 -16.33 30.97 -0.96
C ARG A 372 -14.87 31.29 -1.32
N PRO A 373 -14.59 32.37 -2.09
CA PRO A 373 -13.24 32.90 -2.23
C PRO A 373 -12.54 33.16 -0.88
N ALA A 374 -11.22 33.13 -0.91
CA ALA A 374 -10.39 33.10 0.30
C ALA A 374 -10.54 34.34 1.20
N ALA A 375 -10.84 35.52 0.65
CA ALA A 375 -10.97 36.76 1.41
C ALA A 375 -12.06 36.63 2.48
N ASN A 376 -11.69 36.85 3.75
CA ASN A 376 -12.67 36.83 4.83
C ASN A 376 -13.54 38.10 4.85
N PRO A 377 -14.74 38.04 5.46
CA PRO A 377 -15.51 39.22 5.80
C PRO A 377 -14.74 40.13 6.77
N ASP A 378 -15.07 41.42 6.79
CA ASP A 378 -14.33 42.42 7.59
C ASP A 378 -14.39 42.15 9.10
N PHE A 379 -15.47 41.54 9.60
CA PHE A 379 -15.56 41.21 11.03
C PHE A 379 -14.54 40.16 11.50
N CYS A 380 -13.89 39.42 10.58
CA CYS A 380 -12.82 38.47 10.89
C CYS A 380 -11.42 39.11 10.87
N LYS A 381 -11.28 40.33 10.33
CA LYS A 381 -9.99 40.97 10.06
C LYS A 381 -9.52 41.82 11.23
N GLU A 382 -8.26 42.25 11.13
CA GLU A 382 -7.68 43.24 12.03
C GLU A 382 -8.51 44.54 12.04
N GLY A 383 -8.67 45.16 13.20
CA GLY A 383 -9.52 46.34 13.40
C GLY A 383 -10.99 46.04 13.73
N SER A 384 -11.42 44.78 13.62
CA SER A 384 -12.77 44.37 14.03
C SER A 384 -12.98 44.43 15.56
N THR A 385 -14.21 44.73 15.99
CA THR A 385 -14.60 44.65 17.40
C THR A 385 -14.89 43.23 17.89
N HIS A 386 -14.97 42.25 16.98
CA HIS A 386 -15.26 40.86 17.31
C HIS A 386 -14.15 40.25 18.21
N PRO A 387 -14.49 39.59 19.35
CA PRO A 387 -13.50 39.07 20.29
C PRO A 387 -12.44 38.17 19.66
N SER A 388 -12.84 37.23 18.80
CA SER A 388 -11.90 36.35 18.11
C SER A 388 -10.96 37.08 17.15
N ALA A 389 -11.41 38.13 16.47
CA ALA A 389 -10.59 38.89 15.53
C ALA A 389 -9.58 39.79 16.26
N LYS A 390 -9.86 40.21 17.50
CA LYS A 390 -8.88 40.90 18.36
C LYS A 390 -7.74 39.98 18.80
N GLN A 391 -8.02 38.69 18.98
CA GLN A 391 -7.02 37.70 19.41
C GLN A 391 -6.25 37.11 18.23
N TYR A 392 -6.96 36.82 17.14
CA TYR A 392 -6.42 36.14 15.98
C TYR A 392 -7.12 36.61 14.70
N PRO A 393 -6.77 37.81 14.19
CA PRO A 393 -7.36 38.34 12.97
C PRO A 393 -6.95 37.49 11.77
N LEU A 394 -7.92 37.12 10.94
CA LEU A 394 -7.71 36.32 9.75
C LEU A 394 -8.19 37.07 8.52
N ALA A 395 -7.24 37.55 7.70
CA ALA A 395 -7.55 38.21 6.43
C ALA A 395 -8.15 37.25 5.39
N VAL A 396 -7.73 35.98 5.44
CA VAL A 396 -8.12 34.93 4.49
C VAL A 396 -8.45 33.62 5.19
N SER A 397 -9.25 32.78 4.53
CA SER A 397 -9.58 31.42 4.96
C SER A 397 -9.71 30.53 3.73
N GLY A 398 -8.89 29.48 3.65
CA GLY A 398 -8.94 28.53 2.53
C GLY A 398 -10.07 27.50 2.63
N ARG A 399 -10.53 27.18 3.84
CA ARG A 399 -11.59 26.19 4.11
C ARG A 399 -12.42 26.63 5.31
N GLN A 400 -13.70 26.29 5.31
CA GLN A 400 -14.66 26.53 6.38
C GLN A 400 -15.21 25.20 6.90
N LEU A 401 -15.65 25.20 8.16
CA LEU A 401 -16.26 24.02 8.77
C LEU A 401 -17.66 23.78 8.17
N ALA A 402 -17.94 22.52 7.82
CA ALA A 402 -19.26 22.03 7.42
C ALA A 402 -19.53 20.67 8.08
N VAL A 403 -20.80 20.24 8.09
CA VAL A 403 -21.29 19.00 8.70
C VAL A 403 -22.37 18.37 7.84
#